data_AF-A0A0R1ZYM8-F1
#
_entry.id   AF-A0A0R1ZYM8-F1
#
_cell.length_a   1.000
_cell.length_b   1.000
_cell.length_c   1.000
_cell.angle_alpha   90.00
_cell.angle_beta   90.00
_cell.angle_gamma   90.00
#
_symmetry.space_group_name_H-M   'P 1'
#
loop_
_entity.id
_entity.type
_entity.pdbx_description
1 polymer ?
#
loop_
_entity_poly.entity_id
_entity_poly.type
_entity_poly.pdbx_seq_one_letter_code
_entity_poly.pdbx_strand_id
1 'polypeptide(L)'
;MQVAIEVPADDITKQMQVVAAEAFANAAKRYQYAELLSIEDAAAFVGCTVTTFKAQFINAGLRVATFSPKLKRVRKTELLEFIKEHE
;
A
#
# COMPACT_ATOMS: atom_id res chain seq x y z
N MET A 1 -33.93 -18.97 -40.95
CA MET A 1 -32.73 -18.12 -41.22
C MET A 1 -32.20 -17.69 -39.86
N GLN A 2 -31.22 -18.42 -39.31
CA GLN A 2 -30.60 -18.08 -38.02
C GLN A 2 -29.45 -17.12 -38.30
N VAL A 3 -29.53 -15.90 -37.73
CA VAL A 3 -28.46 -14.91 -37.78
C VAL A 3 -27.44 -15.30 -36.72
N ALA A 4 -26.34 -15.93 -37.14
CA ALA A 4 -25.18 -16.12 -36.28
C ALA A 4 -24.52 -14.76 -36.10
N ILE A 5 -24.73 -14.15 -34.94
CA ILE A 5 -23.95 -12.97 -34.53
C ILE A 5 -22.61 -13.53 -34.08
N GLU A 6 -21.67 -13.66 -35.02
CA GLU A 6 -20.26 -13.88 -34.71
C GLU A 6 -19.73 -12.61 -34.05
N VAL A 7 -19.85 -12.55 -32.71
CA VAL A 7 -19.15 -11.53 -31.93
C VAL A 7 -17.66 -11.88 -32.00
N PRO A 8 -16.81 -11.05 -32.62
CA PRO A 8 -15.39 -11.36 -32.74
C PRO A 8 -14.78 -11.48 -31.33
N ALA A 9 -14.19 -12.63 -31.03
CA ALA A 9 -13.59 -12.95 -29.72
C ALA A 9 -12.51 -11.94 -29.27
N ASP A 10 -11.96 -11.17 -30.22
CA ASP A 10 -11.00 -10.08 -29.99
C ASP A 10 -11.57 -8.89 -29.20
N ASP A 11 -12.89 -8.65 -29.24
CA ASP A 11 -13.48 -7.50 -28.54
C ASP A 11 -13.73 -7.81 -27.06
N ILE A 12 -14.11 -9.05 -26.76
CA ILE A 12 -14.34 -9.56 -25.39
C ILE A 12 -13.02 -9.59 -24.61
N THR A 13 -11.93 -10.04 -25.25
CA THR A 13 -10.61 -10.12 -24.62
C THR A 13 -10.05 -8.74 -24.27
N LYS A 14 -10.27 -7.73 -25.11
CA LYS A 14 -9.89 -6.33 -24.80
C LYS A 14 -10.70 -5.74 -23.65
N GLN A 15 -12.02 -5.96 -23.61
CA GLN A 15 -12.85 -5.48 -22.50
C GLN A 15 -12.47 -6.14 -21.17
N MET A 16 -12.17 -7.44 -21.18
CA MET A 16 -11.70 -8.13 -19.97
C MET A 16 -10.35 -7.60 -19.46
N GLN A 17 -9.43 -7.22 -20.36
CA GLN A 17 -8.14 -6.63 -19.97
C GLN A 17 -8.32 -5.25 -19.30
N VAL A 18 -9.25 -4.42 -19.78
CA VAL A 18 -9.54 -3.11 -19.18
C VAL A 18 -10.15 -3.26 -17.79
N VAL A 19 -11.15 -4.14 -17.64
CA VAL A 19 -11.79 -4.41 -16.34
C VAL A 19 -10.80 -4.99 -15.34
N ALA A 20 -9.92 -5.89 -15.79
CA ALA A 20 -8.84 -6.40 -14.95
C ALA A 20 -7.89 -5.28 -14.52
N ALA A 21 -7.44 -4.43 -15.44
CA ALA A 21 -6.53 -3.32 -15.13
C ALA A 21 -7.14 -2.31 -14.12
N GLU A 22 -8.43 -1.99 -14.25
CA GLU A 22 -9.13 -1.11 -13.31
C GLU A 22 -9.35 -1.77 -11.94
N ALA A 23 -9.63 -3.07 -11.90
CA ALA A 23 -9.73 -3.83 -10.65
C ALA A 23 -8.36 -3.91 -9.93
N PHE A 24 -7.27 -4.11 -10.68
CA PHE A 24 -5.91 -4.07 -10.15
C PHE A 24 -5.54 -2.67 -9.64
N ALA A 25 -5.91 -1.61 -10.36
CA ALA A 25 -5.65 -0.23 -9.92
C ALA A 25 -6.41 0.12 -8.63
N ASN A 26 -7.67 -0.32 -8.50
CA ASN A 26 -8.45 -0.14 -7.28
C ASN A 26 -7.96 -1.00 -6.11
N ALA A 27 -7.48 -2.23 -6.38
CA ALA A 27 -6.81 -3.05 -5.38
C ALA A 27 -5.51 -2.40 -4.92
N ALA A 28 -4.66 -1.94 -5.85
CA ALA A 28 -3.39 -1.27 -5.55
C ALA A 28 -3.57 -0.01 -4.69
N LYS A 29 -4.62 0.78 -4.94
CA LYS A 29 -4.99 1.91 -4.05
C LYS A 29 -5.36 1.46 -2.64
N ARG A 30 -6.12 0.36 -2.50
CA ARG A 30 -6.45 -0.22 -1.19
C ARG A 30 -5.21 -0.76 -0.47
N TYR A 31 -4.26 -1.35 -1.19
CA TYR A 31 -2.97 -1.79 -0.65
C TYR A 31 -2.08 -0.60 -0.23
N GLN A 32 -2.05 0.51 -0.98
CA GLN A 32 -1.33 1.74 -0.59
C GLN A 32 -1.78 2.32 0.75
N TYR A 33 -3.08 2.22 1.09
CA TYR A 33 -3.57 2.62 2.41
C TYR A 33 -3.28 1.60 3.52
N ALA A 34 -3.16 0.31 3.17
CA ALA A 34 -2.68 -0.72 4.10
C ALA A 34 -1.17 -0.59 4.39
N GLU A 35 -0.42 0.06 3.50
CA GLU A 35 1.01 0.34 3.71
C GLU A 35 1.24 1.52 4.66
N LEU A 36 0.33 2.49 4.78
CA LEU A 36 0.54 3.69 5.59
C LEU A 36 -0.01 3.53 7.01
N LEU A 37 0.86 3.10 7.91
CA LEU A 37 0.57 2.92 9.34
C LEU A 37 0.66 4.24 10.10
N SER A 38 -0.18 4.41 11.12
CA SER A 38 0.06 5.46 12.12
C SER A 38 1.32 5.14 12.94
N ILE A 39 1.88 6.14 13.62
CA ILE A 39 3.03 5.89 14.52
C ILE A 39 2.63 4.90 15.64
N GLU A 40 1.38 4.94 16.10
CA GLU A 40 0.87 4.04 17.13
C GLU A 40 0.78 2.60 16.64
N ASP A 41 0.23 2.39 15.44
CA ASP A 41 0.14 1.07 14.82
C ASP A 41 1.53 0.52 14.47
N ALA A 42 2.44 1.37 14.00
CA ALA A 42 3.81 0.99 13.70
C ALA A 42 4.58 0.59 14.97
N ALA A 43 4.41 1.32 16.07
CA ALA A 43 4.99 0.98 17.35
C ALA A 43 4.45 -0.35 17.89
N ALA A 44 3.13 -0.56 17.79
CA ALA A 44 2.48 -1.82 18.16
C ALA A 44 2.95 -3.00 17.30
N PHE A 45 3.14 -2.78 15.99
CA PHE A 45 3.63 -3.80 15.06
C PHE A 45 5.04 -4.30 15.41
N VAL A 46 5.92 -3.40 15.85
CA VAL A 46 7.30 -3.73 16.27
C VAL A 46 7.35 -4.16 17.75
N GLY A 47 6.24 -4.05 18.48
CA GLY A 47 6.17 -4.43 19.90
C GLY A 47 6.89 -3.46 20.84
N CYS A 48 6.94 -2.17 20.50
CA CYS A 48 7.59 -1.14 21.33
C CYS A 48 6.65 0.02 21.67
N THR A 49 7.04 0.86 22.64
CA THR A 49 6.26 2.06 22.96
C THR A 49 6.40 3.12 21.87
N VAL A 50 5.41 3.99 21.70
CA VAL A 50 5.46 5.11 20.73
C VAL A 50 6.69 6.01 20.95
N THR A 51 7.10 6.23 22.20
CA THR A 51 8.27 7.03 22.54
C THR A 51 9.56 6.34 22.09
N THR A 52 9.68 5.04 22.39
CA THR A 52 10.81 4.22 21.93
C THR A 52 10.85 4.16 20.40
N PHE A 53 9.70 4.00 19.76
CA PHE A 53 9.60 3.95 18.30
C PHE A 53 10.12 5.25 17.65
N LYS A 54 9.70 6.41 18.18
CA LYS A 54 10.19 7.70 17.71
C LYS A 54 11.71 7.84 17.89
N ALA A 55 12.23 7.41 19.03
CA ALA A 55 13.66 7.51 19.34
C ALA A 55 14.52 6.55 18.52
N GLN A 56 14.06 5.32 18.29
CA GLN A 56 14.85 4.28 17.62
C GLN A 56 14.70 4.29 16.11
N PHE A 57 13.52 4.60 15.58
CA PHE A 57 13.29 4.55 14.14
C PHE A 57 13.26 5.95 13.53
N ILE A 58 12.43 6.86 14.04
CA ILE A 58 12.27 8.19 13.42
C ILE A 58 13.55 9.02 13.57
N ASN A 59 14.15 9.07 14.76
CA ASN A 59 15.41 9.81 14.94
C ASN A 59 16.60 9.13 14.24
N ALA A 60 16.53 7.82 13.98
CA ALA A 60 17.55 7.09 13.24
C ALA A 60 17.42 7.28 11.71
N GLY A 61 16.37 7.95 11.24
CA GLY A 61 16.20 8.32 9.83
C GLY A 61 15.05 7.62 9.12
N LEU A 62 14.19 6.87 9.82
CA LEU A 62 12.99 6.29 9.22
C LEU A 62 12.13 7.39 8.59
N ARG A 63 11.73 7.18 7.34
CA ARG A 63 10.89 8.12 6.61
C ARG A 63 9.47 8.13 7.16
N VAL A 64 9.00 9.34 7.43
CA VAL A 64 7.65 9.60 7.94
C VAL A 64 6.94 10.52 6.97
N ALA A 65 5.87 10.02 6.35
CA ALA A 65 4.97 10.83 5.55
C ALA A 65 4.15 11.76 6.46
N THR A 66 4.40 13.06 6.34
CA THR A 66 3.68 14.08 7.11
C THR A 66 2.61 14.71 6.22
N PHE A 67 1.35 14.44 6.54
CA PHE A 67 0.19 14.99 5.82
C PHE A 67 -0.37 16.23 6.53
N SER A 68 -0.21 16.31 7.85
CA SER A 68 -0.51 17.48 8.67
C SER A 68 0.36 17.44 9.94
N PRO A 69 0.49 18.54 10.70
CA PRO A 69 1.29 18.57 11.93
C PRO A 69 0.92 17.47 12.92
N LYS A 70 -0.37 17.08 12.94
CA LYS A 70 -0.94 16.01 13.77
C LYS A 70 -1.06 14.67 13.06
N LEU A 71 -0.91 14.61 11.74
CA LEU A 71 -1.11 13.40 10.94
C LEU A 71 0.20 12.97 10.30
N LYS A 72 0.90 12.10 11.01
CA LYS A 72 2.16 11.48 10.60
C LYS A 72 1.93 9.99 10.37
N ARG A 73 2.40 9.47 9.25
CA ARG A 73 2.29 8.05 8.89
C ARG A 73 3.63 7.50 8.43
N VAL A 74 3.82 6.22 8.63
CA VAL A 74 5.01 5.46 8.25
C VAL A 74 4.59 4.41 7.23
N ARG A 75 5.39 4.24 6.17
CA ARG A 75 5.18 3.11 5.27
C ARG A 75 5.67 1.83 5.94
N LYS A 76 4.81 0.81 5.99
CA LYS A 76 5.12 -0.51 6.54
C LYS A 76 6.30 -1.16 5.81
N THR A 77 6.39 -0.99 4.50
CA THR A 77 7.51 -1.46 3.67
C THR A 77 8.82 -0.80 4.09
N GLU A 78 8.86 0.54 4.15
CA GLU A 78 10.06 1.26 4.62
C GLU A 78 10.42 0.91 6.07
N LEU A 79 9.44 0.66 6.95
CA LEU A 79 9.70 0.19 8.32
C LEU A 79 10.35 -1.19 8.35
N LEU A 80 9.84 -2.14 7.56
CA LEU A 80 10.38 -3.49 7.48
C LEU A 80 11.79 -3.50 6.86
N GLU A 81 12.02 -2.69 5.83
CA GLU A 81 13.35 -2.49 5.23
C GLU A 81 14.32 -1.91 6.27
N PHE A 82 13.90 -0.87 6.99
CA PHE A 82 14.72 -0.24 8.03
C PHE A 82 15.07 -1.21 9.16
N ILE A 83 14.11 -2.03 9.62
CA ILE A 83 14.40 -3.06 10.64
C ILE A 83 15.44 -4.04 10.11
N LYS A 84 15.29 -4.50 8.86
CA LYS A 84 16.21 -5.46 8.24
C LYS A 84 17.61 -4.89 8.01
N GLU A 85 17.73 -3.58 7.74
CA GLU A 85 19.02 -2.89 7.58
C GLU A 85 19.73 -2.64 8.92
N HIS A 86 18.99 -2.67 10.03
CA HIS A 86 19.49 -2.37 11.39
C HIS A 86 19.47 -3.58 12.35
N GLU A 87 19.25 -4.79 11.83
CA GLU A 87 19.37 -6.08 12.53
C GLU A 87 20.79 -6.66 12.41
#